data_AF-A0A9P1L3U1-F1
#
_entry.id   AF-A0A9P1L3U1-F1
#
_cell.length_a   1.000
_cell.length_b   1.000
_cell.length_c   1.000
_cell.angle_alpha   90.00
_cell.angle_beta   90.00
_cell.angle_gamma   90.00
#
_symmetry.space_group_name_H-M   'P 1'
#
loop_
_entity.id
_entity.type
_entity.pdbx_description
1 polymer ?
#
loop_
_entity_poly.entity_id
_entity_poly.type
_entity_poly.pdbx_seq_one_letter_code
_entity_poly.pdbx_strand_id
1 'polypeptide(L)'
;MFIKKLSIVFSILLIIFTINVNTTYAFNSMAPQPIHNEYIKELEIIDNYMYLLVQSVATKNINPTKVNKDIRFIETLINSLNNKTSKLSKEDDDVILAMQAILNYYKISIINVKFYIDENDADRLIDSITSFSIAYNSSSTLRVIIGKAKQ
;
A
#
# COMPACT_ATOMS: atom_id res chain seq x y z
N MET A 1 21.23 -62.26 25.15
CA MET A 1 21.42 -61.96 23.71
C MET A 1 20.32 -61.06 23.14
N PHE A 2 19.08 -61.19 23.61
CA PHE A 2 17.93 -60.37 23.18
C PHE A 2 18.07 -58.87 23.51
N ILE A 3 18.51 -58.54 24.73
CA ILE A 3 18.68 -57.15 25.19
C ILE A 3 19.73 -56.38 24.36
N LYS A 4 20.83 -57.05 23.99
CA LYS A 4 21.86 -56.44 23.11
C LYS A 4 21.31 -56.10 21.72
N LYS A 5 20.48 -56.97 21.15
CA LYS A 5 19.83 -56.73 19.85
C LYS A 5 18.79 -55.60 19.94
N LEU A 6 18.02 -55.55 21.03
CA LEU A 6 17.03 -54.48 21.27
C LEU A 6 17.69 -53.10 21.43
N SER A 7 18.84 -53.04 22.11
CA SER A 7 19.63 -51.80 22.25
C SER A 7 20.08 -51.24 20.91
N ILE A 8 20.51 -52.11 19.98
CA ILE A 8 20.99 -51.68 18.66
C ILE A 8 19.83 -51.10 17.84
N VAL A 9 18.67 -51.75 17.86
CA VAL A 9 17.46 -51.25 17.16
C VAL A 9 17.04 -49.90 17.72
N PHE A 10 17.07 -49.74 19.05
CA PHE A 10 16.73 -48.49 19.70
C PHE A 10 17.69 -47.35 19.32
N SER A 11 19.01 -47.62 19.25
CA SER A 11 20.01 -46.65 18.82
C SER A 11 19.82 -46.21 17.36
N ILE A 12 19.49 -47.13 16.46
CA ILE A 12 19.24 -46.81 15.04
C ILE A 12 17.99 -45.92 14.91
N LEU A 13 16.91 -46.24 15.64
CA LEU A 13 15.71 -45.40 15.69
C LEU A 13 15.99 -44.00 16.21
N LEU A 14 16.83 -43.87 17.24
CA LEU A 14 17.19 -42.59 17.83
C LEU A 14 18.01 -41.71 16.87
N ILE A 15 18.92 -42.32 16.11
CA ILE A 15 19.72 -41.64 15.07
C ILE A 15 18.81 -41.18 13.93
N ILE A 16 17.89 -42.02 13.46
CA ILE A 16 16.93 -41.62 12.42
C ILE A 16 16.02 -40.49 12.92
N PHE A 17 15.64 -40.51 14.21
CA PHE A 17 14.81 -39.46 14.81
C PHE A 17 15.54 -38.11 14.87
N THR A 18 16.83 -38.08 15.22
CA THR A 18 17.63 -36.84 15.26
C THR A 18 17.93 -36.27 13.88
N ILE A 19 18.10 -37.09 12.85
CA ILE A 19 18.35 -36.62 11.47
C ILE A 19 17.08 -36.01 10.85
N ASN A 20 15.90 -36.42 11.30
CA ASN A 20 14.61 -35.91 10.79
C ASN A 20 14.10 -34.67 11.55
N VAL A 21 14.77 -34.27 12.63
CA VAL A 21 14.51 -32.95 13.21
C VAL A 21 15.25 -31.94 12.34
N ASN A 22 14.54 -31.37 11.36
CA ASN A 22 14.91 -30.10 10.75
C ASN A 22 15.02 -29.08 11.89
N THR A 23 16.21 -28.99 12.48
CA THR A 23 16.58 -27.92 13.40
C THR A 23 16.88 -26.71 12.53
N THR A 24 15.82 -26.11 11.98
CA THR A 24 15.84 -24.69 11.70
C THR A 24 16.03 -24.02 13.05
N TYR A 25 17.29 -23.80 13.41
CA TYR A 25 17.65 -22.78 14.37
C TYR A 25 17.14 -21.48 13.75
N ALA A 26 15.90 -21.13 14.10
CA ALA A 26 15.43 -19.77 13.98
C ALA A 26 16.40 -18.98 14.85
N PHE A 27 17.40 -18.36 14.20
CA PHE A 27 17.95 -17.14 14.72
C PHE A 27 16.75 -16.33 15.17
N ASN A 28 16.72 -15.97 16.44
CA ASN A 28 15.86 -14.90 16.92
C ASN A 28 16.32 -13.60 16.21
N SER A 29 16.17 -13.50 14.89
CA SER A 29 15.74 -12.23 14.34
C SER A 29 14.38 -12.05 15.00
N MET A 30 14.29 -11.10 15.94
CA MET A 30 13.00 -10.50 16.20
C MET A 30 12.37 -10.31 14.82
N ALA A 31 11.27 -11.02 14.54
CA ALA A 31 10.53 -10.77 13.31
C ALA A 31 10.39 -9.25 13.25
N PRO A 32 10.86 -8.58 12.19
CA PRO A 32 10.86 -7.12 12.15
C PRO A 32 9.46 -6.71 12.54
N GLN A 33 9.37 -5.88 13.60
CA GLN A 33 8.10 -5.40 14.15
C GLN A 33 7.19 -5.10 12.97
N PRO A 34 5.97 -5.67 12.90
CA PRO A 34 5.13 -5.50 11.73
C PRO A 34 4.99 -4.00 11.54
N ILE A 35 5.64 -3.45 10.51
CA ILE A 35 5.58 -2.03 10.21
C ILE A 35 4.09 -1.78 9.96
N HIS A 36 3.40 -1.27 10.97
CA HIS A 36 2.10 -0.63 10.84
C HIS A 36 2.43 0.61 10.02
N ASN A 37 2.51 0.44 8.70
CA ASN A 37 2.88 1.53 7.82
C ASN A 37 1.64 2.42 7.71
N GLU A 38 1.47 3.28 8.73
CA GLU A 38 0.37 4.23 8.87
C GLU A 38 0.21 5.02 7.58
N TYR A 39 1.32 5.34 6.91
CA TYR A 39 1.33 6.02 5.61
C TYR A 39 0.66 5.23 4.51
N ILE A 40 0.86 3.91 4.46
CA ILE A 40 0.20 3.04 3.47
C ILE A 40 -1.30 2.95 3.72
N LYS A 41 -1.72 2.90 4.98
CA LYS A 41 -3.14 2.92 5.33
C LYS A 41 -3.77 4.26 5.00
N GLU A 42 -3.10 5.37 5.29
CA GLU A 42 -3.56 6.70 4.88
C GLU A 42 -3.64 6.85 3.36
N LEU A 43 -2.68 6.28 2.63
CA LEU A 43 -2.70 6.26 1.18
C LEU A 43 -3.90 5.47 0.65
N GLU A 44 -4.19 4.28 1.21
CA GLU A 44 -5.37 3.50 0.86
C GLU A 44 -6.69 4.26 1.12
N ILE A 45 -6.75 5.04 2.21
CA ILE A 45 -7.90 5.92 2.47
C ILE A 45 -8.04 6.95 1.35
N ILE A 46 -6.94 7.59 0.93
CA ILE A 46 -6.94 8.55 -0.19
C ILE A 46 -7.39 7.87 -1.49
N ASP A 47 -6.85 6.68 -1.82
CA ASP A 47 -7.24 5.89 -3.01
C ASP A 47 -8.77 5.73 -3.06
N ASN A 48 -9.38 5.31 -1.95
CA ASN A 48 -10.81 5.04 -1.85
C ASN A 48 -11.64 6.31 -2.05
N TYR A 49 -11.27 7.42 -1.42
CA TYR A 49 -12.00 8.68 -1.60
C TYR A 49 -11.82 9.27 -3.00
N MET A 50 -10.63 9.11 -3.61
CA MET A 50 -10.39 9.50 -4.99
C MET A 50 -11.22 8.67 -5.97
N TYR A 51 -11.33 7.36 -5.75
CA TYR A 51 -12.20 6.50 -6.54
C TYR A 51 -13.67 6.97 -6.48
N LEU A 52 -14.17 7.24 -5.27
CA LEU A 52 -15.54 7.74 -5.07
C LEU A 52 -15.76 9.11 -5.72
N LEU A 53 -14.76 10.00 -5.65
CA LEU A 53 -14.80 11.30 -6.32
C LEU A 53 -14.94 11.13 -7.84
N VAL A 54 -14.01 10.38 -8.46
CA VAL A 54 -13.99 10.15 -9.91
C VAL A 54 -15.28 9.48 -10.37
N GLN A 55 -15.76 8.47 -9.62
CA GLN A 55 -17.03 7.81 -9.91
C GLN A 55 -18.20 8.80 -9.84
N SER A 56 -18.25 9.65 -8.82
CA SER A 56 -19.31 10.64 -8.62
C SER A 56 -19.38 11.63 -9.79
N VAL A 57 -18.24 12.13 -10.26
CA VAL A 57 -18.18 13.12 -11.35
C VAL A 57 -18.39 12.52 -12.74
N ALA A 58 -18.15 11.22 -12.90
CA ALA A 58 -18.48 10.50 -14.13
C ALA A 58 -20.00 10.24 -14.30
N THR A 59 -20.82 10.54 -13.29
CA THR A 59 -22.28 10.41 -13.40
C THR A 59 -22.93 11.66 -14.01
N LYS A 60 -24.04 11.49 -14.74
CA LYS A 60 -24.75 12.60 -15.42
C LYS A 60 -25.35 13.66 -14.47
N ASN A 61 -25.53 13.36 -13.19
CA ASN A 61 -26.21 14.23 -12.23
C ASN A 61 -25.22 14.72 -11.15
N ILE A 62 -24.25 15.51 -11.57
CA ILE A 62 -23.22 16.05 -10.68
C ILE A 62 -23.86 17.06 -9.71
N ASN A 63 -23.54 16.95 -8.42
CA ASN A 63 -23.82 17.99 -7.43
C ASN A 63 -22.52 18.73 -7.11
N PRO A 64 -22.28 19.93 -7.68
CA PRO A 64 -21.01 20.65 -7.52
C PRO A 64 -20.68 20.96 -6.05
N THR A 65 -21.68 21.26 -5.23
CA THR A 65 -21.48 21.55 -3.79
C THR A 65 -20.94 20.33 -3.05
N LYS A 66 -21.51 19.15 -3.31
CA LYS A 66 -21.03 17.89 -2.72
C LYS A 66 -19.62 17.58 -3.21
N VAL A 67 -19.40 17.65 -4.51
CA VAL A 67 -18.09 17.35 -5.10
C VAL A 67 -17.00 18.28 -4.57
N ASN A 68 -17.28 19.58 -4.45
CA ASN A 68 -16.35 20.55 -3.88
C ASN A 68 -16.01 20.24 -2.41
N LYS A 69 -16.97 19.73 -1.63
CA LYS A 69 -16.72 19.26 -0.26
C LYS A 69 -15.81 18.03 -0.26
N ASP A 70 -16.09 17.06 -1.11
CA ASP A 70 -15.30 15.82 -1.21
C ASP A 70 -13.86 16.12 -1.66
N ILE A 71 -13.69 17.03 -2.64
CA ILE A 71 -12.38 17.53 -3.07
C ILE A 71 -11.59 18.13 -1.90
N ARG A 72 -12.18 19.06 -1.14
CA ARG A 72 -11.48 19.71 -0.01
C ARG A 72 -11.06 18.70 1.06
N PHE A 73 -11.92 17.71 1.31
CA PHE A 73 -11.60 16.64 2.24
C PHE A 73 -10.41 15.81 1.74
N ILE A 74 -10.39 15.42 0.47
CA ILE A 74 -9.27 14.68 -0.11
C ILE A 74 -7.98 15.51 -0.13
N GLU A 75 -8.04 16.78 -0.50
CA GLU A 75 -6.88 17.69 -0.45
C GLU A 75 -6.29 17.77 0.96
N THR A 76 -7.15 17.76 1.99
CA THR A 76 -6.70 17.73 3.40
C THR A 76 -5.96 16.43 3.71
N LEU A 77 -6.47 15.28 3.28
CA LEU A 77 -5.80 13.98 3.45
C LEU A 77 -4.46 13.94 2.72
N ILE A 78 -4.43 14.38 1.46
CA ILE A 78 -3.20 14.46 0.66
C ILE A 78 -2.16 15.34 1.33
N ASN A 79 -2.55 16.54 1.79
CA ASN A 79 -1.63 17.47 2.45
C ASN A 79 -1.11 16.90 3.78
N SER A 80 -1.97 16.24 4.56
CA SER A 80 -1.58 15.55 5.78
C SER A 80 -0.52 14.48 5.50
N LEU A 81 -0.78 13.57 4.55
CA LEU A 81 0.15 12.49 4.24
C LEU A 81 1.45 13.02 3.62
N ASN A 82 1.39 14.04 2.77
CA ASN A 82 2.58 14.68 2.20
C ASN A 82 3.46 15.33 3.30
N ASN A 83 2.84 15.97 4.31
CA ASN A 83 3.56 16.55 5.45
C ASN A 83 4.14 15.51 6.40
N LYS A 84 3.51 14.34 6.50
CA LYS A 84 4.02 13.22 7.29
C LYS A 84 5.22 12.56 6.60
N THR A 85 5.11 12.32 5.30
CA THR A 85 6.15 11.67 4.50
C THR A 85 7.39 12.53 4.30
N SER A 86 7.26 13.85 4.23
CA SER A 86 8.41 14.76 4.15
C SER A 86 9.30 14.79 5.41
N LYS A 87 8.85 14.17 6.51
CA LYS A 87 9.58 14.07 7.78
C LYS A 87 10.28 12.72 7.99
N LEU A 88 10.14 11.80 7.04
CA LEU A 88 10.83 10.51 7.09
C LEU A 88 12.35 10.70 6.89
N SER A 89 13.14 9.76 7.39
CA SER A 89 14.60 9.82 7.27
C SER A 89 15.04 9.52 5.84
N LYS A 90 16.25 9.98 5.47
CA LYS A 90 16.81 9.79 4.12
C LYS A 90 17.02 8.32 3.72
N GLU A 91 16.99 7.41 4.68
CA GLU A 91 17.11 5.98 4.44
C GLU A 91 15.87 5.41 3.71
N ASP A 92 14.74 6.13 3.75
CA ASP A 92 13.49 5.80 3.04
C ASP A 92 13.24 6.68 1.80
N ASP A 93 14.28 7.35 1.25
CA ASP A 93 14.14 8.35 0.17
C ASP A 93 13.33 7.84 -1.03
N ASP A 94 13.54 6.60 -1.47
CA ASP A 94 12.81 6.02 -2.62
C ASP A 94 11.30 5.84 -2.34
N VAL A 95 10.95 5.46 -1.10
CA VAL A 95 9.55 5.30 -0.68
C VAL A 95 8.87 6.66 -0.53
N ILE A 96 9.59 7.65 0.01
CA ILE A 96 9.12 9.04 0.10
C ILE A 96 8.83 9.58 -1.29
N LEU A 97 9.77 9.44 -2.23
CA LEU A 97 9.64 9.92 -3.60
C LEU A 97 8.47 9.23 -4.32
N ALA A 98 8.32 7.92 -4.17
CA ALA A 98 7.20 7.18 -4.74
C ALA A 98 5.85 7.69 -4.20
N MET A 99 5.75 7.90 -2.88
CA MET A 99 4.52 8.38 -2.25
C MET A 99 4.18 9.81 -2.68
N GLN A 100 5.18 10.70 -2.75
CA GLN A 100 5.00 12.06 -3.25
C GLN A 100 4.54 12.09 -4.71
N ALA A 101 5.11 11.22 -5.56
CA ALA A 101 4.70 11.09 -6.96
C ALA A 101 3.23 10.65 -7.07
N ILE A 102 2.82 9.63 -6.30
CA ILE A 102 1.43 9.16 -6.26
C ILE A 102 0.49 10.30 -5.83
N LEU A 103 0.82 11.00 -4.75
CA LEU A 103 0.00 12.11 -4.23
C LEU A 103 -0.11 13.27 -5.23
N ASN A 104 0.94 13.53 -6.00
CA ASN A 104 0.90 14.55 -7.05
C ASN A 104 -0.01 14.15 -8.21
N TYR A 105 -0.04 12.89 -8.63
CA TYR A 105 -1.02 12.42 -9.63
C TYR A 105 -2.46 12.54 -9.13
N TYR A 106 -2.72 12.29 -7.83
CA TYR A 106 -4.04 12.57 -7.26
C TYR A 106 -4.41 14.05 -7.29
N LYS A 107 -3.46 14.96 -7.00
CA LYS A 107 -3.68 16.41 -7.14
C LYS A 107 -4.00 16.80 -8.59
N ILE A 108 -3.30 16.24 -9.57
CA ILE A 108 -3.55 16.48 -11.00
C ILE A 108 -4.96 16.00 -11.36
N SER A 109 -5.37 14.81 -10.90
CA SER A 109 -6.74 14.32 -11.09
C SER A 109 -7.78 15.30 -10.52
N ILE A 110 -7.59 15.79 -9.29
CA ILE A 110 -8.47 16.78 -8.66
C ILE A 110 -8.54 18.08 -9.47
N ILE A 111 -7.41 18.60 -9.96
CA ILE A 111 -7.36 19.81 -10.79
C ILE A 111 -8.24 19.61 -12.04
N ASN A 112 -8.07 18.48 -12.73
CA ASN A 112 -8.85 18.16 -13.91
C ASN A 112 -10.34 17.96 -13.61
N VAL A 113 -10.69 17.38 -12.44
CA VAL A 113 -12.09 17.32 -11.98
C VAL A 113 -12.68 18.73 -11.84
N LYS A 114 -11.95 19.67 -11.22
CA LYS A 114 -12.44 21.05 -11.04
C LYS A 114 -12.70 21.70 -12.40
N PHE A 115 -11.75 21.62 -13.33
CA PHE A 115 -11.92 22.15 -14.68
C PHE A 115 -13.12 21.54 -15.41
N TYR A 116 -13.30 20.22 -15.33
CA TYR A 116 -14.48 19.58 -15.92
C TYR A 116 -15.79 20.09 -15.33
N ILE A 117 -15.88 20.29 -14.01
CA ILE A 117 -17.09 20.80 -13.36
C ILE A 117 -17.39 22.25 -13.76
N ASP A 118 -16.34 23.07 -13.87
CA ASP A 118 -16.48 24.50 -14.14
C ASP A 118 -16.75 24.78 -15.63
N GLU A 119 -16.13 24.02 -16.53
CA GLU A 119 -16.14 24.28 -17.98
C GLU A 119 -16.93 23.24 -18.78
N ASN A 120 -17.39 22.15 -18.15
CA ASN A 120 -18.02 20.99 -18.81
C ASN A 120 -17.15 20.37 -19.92
N ASP A 121 -15.83 20.42 -19.74
CA ASP A 121 -14.83 19.90 -20.68
C ASP A 121 -14.61 18.39 -20.46
N ALA A 122 -15.13 17.58 -21.39
CA ALA A 122 -15.02 16.13 -21.33
C ALA A 122 -13.58 15.61 -21.44
N ASP A 123 -12.67 16.35 -22.10
CA ASP A 123 -11.26 15.95 -22.18
C ASP A 123 -10.60 16.04 -20.80
N ARG A 124 -10.98 17.05 -20.00
CA ARG A 124 -10.54 17.17 -18.60
C ARG A 124 -11.06 16.03 -17.73
N LEU A 125 -12.27 15.54 -17.98
CA LEU A 125 -12.75 14.34 -17.27
C LEU A 125 -11.88 13.11 -17.61
N ILE A 126 -11.51 12.93 -18.88
CA ILE A 126 -10.64 11.83 -19.33
C ILE A 126 -9.24 11.96 -18.71
N ASP A 127 -8.66 13.16 -18.70
CA ASP A 127 -7.36 13.44 -18.07
C ASP A 127 -7.38 13.16 -16.57
N SER A 128 -8.50 13.48 -15.91
CA SER A 128 -8.70 13.19 -14.50
C SER A 128 -8.70 11.68 -14.22
N ILE A 129 -9.46 10.91 -15.00
CA ILE A 129 -9.55 9.44 -14.88
C ILE A 129 -8.18 8.81 -15.14
N THR A 130 -7.45 9.31 -16.14
CA THR A 130 -6.09 8.86 -16.48
C THR A 130 -5.13 9.07 -15.32
N SER A 131 -5.11 10.29 -14.77
CA SER A 131 -4.23 10.65 -13.65
C SER A 131 -4.57 9.86 -12.39
N PHE A 132 -5.86 9.68 -12.09
CA PHE A 132 -6.34 8.82 -11.01
C PHE A 132 -5.86 7.37 -11.19
N SER A 133 -6.00 6.82 -12.39
CA SER A 133 -5.63 5.42 -12.68
C SER A 133 -4.12 5.19 -12.52
N ILE A 134 -3.30 6.14 -12.96
CA ILE A 134 -1.84 6.10 -12.74
C ILE A 134 -1.53 6.09 -11.24
N ALA A 135 -2.13 7.01 -10.47
CA ALA A 135 -1.93 7.07 -9.03
C ALA A 135 -2.38 5.78 -8.32
N TYR A 136 -3.58 5.29 -8.62
CA TYR A 136 -4.14 4.09 -8.00
C TYR A 136 -3.32 2.83 -8.28
N ASN A 137 -2.89 2.63 -9.53
CA ASN A 137 -2.05 1.49 -9.90
C ASN A 137 -0.66 1.56 -9.25
N SER A 138 -0.08 2.76 -9.18
CA SER A 138 1.20 2.99 -8.51
C SER A 138 1.09 2.76 -7.00
N SER A 139 0.02 3.26 -6.38
CA SER A 139 -0.33 3.04 -4.97
C SER A 139 -0.47 1.55 -4.65
N SER A 140 -1.22 0.81 -5.47
CA SER A 140 -1.36 -0.64 -5.37
C SER A 140 -0.01 -1.37 -5.49
N THR A 141 0.82 -0.96 -6.44
CA THR A 141 2.17 -1.54 -6.63
C THR A 141 3.07 -1.28 -5.42
N LEU A 142 3.06 -0.05 -4.90
CA LEU A 142 3.83 0.32 -3.70
C LEU A 142 3.40 -0.51 -2.48
N ARG A 143 2.09 -0.74 -2.30
CA ARG A 143 1.56 -1.62 -1.25
C ARG A 143 2.09 -3.05 -1.39
N VAL A 144 2.14 -3.58 -2.61
CA VAL A 144 2.65 -4.92 -2.88
C VAL A 144 4.16 -4.99 -2.59
N ILE A 145 4.95 -3.99 -3.00
CA ILE A 145 6.40 -3.97 -2.75
C ILE A 145 6.69 -3.93 -1.25
N ILE A 146 6.05 -3.02 -0.51
CA ILE A 146 6.21 -2.89 0.95
C ILE A 146 5.67 -4.13 1.67
N GLY A 147 4.58 -4.72 1.18
CA GLY A 147 4.00 -5.95 1.73
C GLY A 147 4.87 -7.19 1.49
N LYS A 148 5.51 -7.30 0.32
CA LYS A 148 6.42 -8.41 -0.03
C LYS A 148 7.81 -8.28 0.60
N ALA A 149 8.30 -7.07 0.85
CA ALA A 149 9.54 -6.83 1.60
C ALA A 149 9.49 -7.38 3.05
N LYS A 150 8.32 -7.84 3.52
CA LYS A 150 8.13 -8.48 4.83
C LYS A 150 8.26 -10.03 4.82
N GLN A 151 8.47 -10.67 3.66
CA GLN A 151 8.70 -12.12 3.53
C GLN A 151 10.17 -12.42 3.24
#